data_AF-A0AAU9QTH6-F1
#
_entry.id   AF-A0AAU9QTH6-F1
#
_cell.length_a   1.000
_cell.length_b   1.000
_cell.length_c   1.000
_cell.angle_alpha   90.00
_cell.angle_beta   90.00
_cell.angle_gamma   90.00
#
_symmetry.space_group_name_H-M   'P 1'
#
loop_
_entity.id
_entity.type
_entity.pdbx_description
1 polymer ?
#
loop_
_entity_poly.entity_id
_entity_poly.type
_entity_poly.pdbx_seq_one_letter_code
_entity_poly.pdbx_strand_id
1 'polypeptide(L)'
;MIFSAFSNLDLHKSFTLNDAIIQAYANMASRQSLVFGEHYSYEAFNRLTNTSESISGFNSKMLNDYFVMPVISAGGLSFIRDNTEHLKVTAHNLLREDTISLNHHSLVKSDTPSSMRITGCMFCGEYRGNPIYGYVSIDEALALAGLSEITDMRIINALLFETAMYRAMQRVDRVLLPEHFIQFQELHELRNFVHFRSNTFNHEAFKAASEVISSREDYLRATSKVWNRDFHAQLTFLSFSIAELAGKRNVPLDEIRLITYKTAGDAASENANMSPINGSHYLLALTEEESQTLSVVVRETVNGRLKRCYDKAGLVHVKADAVYSNDDFDFDSKQPVRHLTSSYNNLNGKRGNFIGAYCSLVFNDQSIHSEFVDSQEILEIAECSEIDTWEGIFADRMSIKHAISSALSTCDWDHKTPTVPIHGYH
;
A
#
# COMPACT_ATOMS: atom_id res chain seq x y z
N MET A 1 -7.03 18.67 -25.75
CA MET A 1 -5.78 18.48 -26.52
C MET A 1 -4.61 18.30 -25.55
N ILE A 2 -4.58 17.19 -24.77
CA ILE A 2 -3.66 17.07 -23.62
C ILE A 2 -2.58 15.96 -23.81
N PHE A 3 -2.66 15.11 -24.83
CA PHE A 3 -1.84 13.88 -24.92
C PHE A 3 -1.04 13.68 -26.22
N SER A 4 -0.68 14.72 -26.99
CA SER A 4 0.08 14.52 -28.23
C SER A 4 1.61 14.40 -28.06
N ALA A 5 2.12 14.25 -26.84
CA ALA A 5 3.57 14.21 -26.57
C ALA A 5 4.15 12.79 -26.31
N PHE A 6 3.33 11.74 -26.37
CA PHE A 6 3.72 10.41 -25.86
C PHE A 6 4.38 9.46 -26.87
N SER A 7 4.71 9.90 -28.09
CA SER A 7 5.14 8.98 -29.15
C SER A 7 6.64 8.93 -29.46
N ASN A 8 7.52 9.62 -28.74
CA ASN A 8 8.97 9.54 -29.00
C ASN A 8 9.80 9.56 -27.71
N LEU A 9 9.82 8.44 -26.98
CA LEU A 9 10.90 8.15 -26.05
C LEU A 9 12.05 7.53 -26.86
N ASP A 10 13.04 8.35 -27.20
CA ASP A 10 14.29 7.93 -27.85
C ASP A 10 14.96 6.83 -27.02
N LEU A 11 15.24 5.68 -27.65
CA LEU A 11 15.91 4.48 -27.09
C LEU A 11 17.32 4.70 -26.51
N HIS A 12 17.82 5.93 -26.47
CA HIS A 12 19.16 6.27 -25.97
C HIS A 12 19.19 7.48 -25.02
N LYS A 13 18.04 7.99 -24.55
CA LYS A 13 18.03 9.03 -23.50
C LYS A 13 18.04 8.39 -22.12
N SER A 14 18.92 8.90 -21.25
CA SER A 14 18.93 8.55 -19.83
C SER A 14 17.54 8.80 -19.21
N PHE A 15 16.91 7.74 -18.71
CA PHE A 15 15.58 7.78 -18.12
C PHE A 15 15.66 8.44 -16.73
N THR A 16 15.07 9.62 -16.57
CA THR A 16 15.09 10.35 -15.29
C THR A 16 13.93 9.93 -14.40
N LEU A 17 14.02 10.20 -13.08
CA LEU A 17 12.90 9.99 -12.15
C LEU A 17 11.66 10.77 -12.60
N ASN A 18 11.84 11.97 -13.15
CA ASN A 18 10.72 12.78 -13.63
C ASN A 18 10.05 12.16 -14.86
N ASP A 19 10.82 11.59 -15.79
CA ASP A 19 10.27 10.83 -16.93
C ASP A 19 9.46 9.62 -16.44
N ALA A 20 9.96 8.95 -15.41
CA ALA A 20 9.30 7.82 -14.78
C ALA A 20 7.94 8.19 -14.18
N ILE A 21 7.88 9.33 -13.48
CA ILE A 21 6.66 9.88 -12.90
C ILE A 21 5.65 10.20 -14.01
N ILE A 22 6.08 10.87 -15.08
CA ILE A 22 5.21 11.18 -16.22
C ILE A 22 4.67 9.91 -16.88
N GLN A 23 5.51 8.90 -17.08
CA GLN A 23 5.09 7.64 -17.68
C GLN A 23 4.06 6.91 -16.80
N ALA A 24 4.24 6.93 -15.47
CA ALA A 24 3.28 6.35 -14.55
C ALA A 24 1.90 7.03 -14.66
N TYR A 25 1.88 8.37 -14.66
CA TYR A 25 0.64 9.13 -14.86
C TYR A 25 0.00 8.88 -16.24
N ALA A 26 0.80 8.77 -17.31
CA ALA A 26 0.30 8.48 -18.64
C ALA A 26 -0.35 7.08 -18.71
N ASN A 27 0.27 6.08 -18.08
CA ASN A 27 -0.27 4.73 -18.01
C ASN A 27 -1.60 4.71 -17.26
N MET A 28 -1.70 5.40 -16.13
CA MET A 28 -2.98 5.55 -15.40
C MET A 28 -4.04 6.24 -16.25
N ALA A 29 -3.67 7.33 -16.94
CA ALA A 29 -4.56 8.08 -17.80
C ALA A 29 -5.05 7.29 -19.03
N SER A 30 -4.42 6.17 -19.38
CA SER A 30 -4.86 5.34 -20.51
C SER A 30 -5.98 4.34 -20.15
N ARG A 31 -6.23 4.09 -18.85
CA ARG A 31 -7.15 3.05 -18.36
C ARG A 31 -8.56 3.59 -17.99
N GLN A 32 -8.83 4.88 -18.23
CA GLN A 32 -9.74 5.72 -17.43
C GLN A 32 -11.19 5.25 -17.25
N SER A 33 -11.57 5.16 -15.97
CA SER A 33 -12.92 5.46 -15.48
C SER A 33 -12.96 6.80 -14.70
N LEU A 34 -11.81 7.29 -14.21
CA LEU A 34 -11.65 8.63 -13.63
C LEU A 34 -10.88 9.59 -14.58
N VAL A 35 -11.45 10.76 -14.89
CA VAL A 35 -10.90 11.69 -15.89
C VAL A 35 -10.03 12.78 -15.23
N PHE A 36 -8.78 12.91 -15.71
CA PHE A 36 -7.72 13.76 -15.15
C PHE A 36 -7.96 15.29 -15.14
N GLY A 37 -9.04 15.81 -15.72
CA GLY A 37 -9.43 17.22 -15.59
C GLY A 37 -10.79 17.45 -14.92
N GLU A 38 -11.49 16.38 -14.55
CA GLU A 38 -12.84 16.44 -13.98
C GLU A 38 -12.82 15.93 -12.54
N HIS A 39 -12.16 14.79 -12.34
CA HIS A 39 -12.14 14.08 -11.05
C HIS A 39 -10.87 14.37 -10.25
N TYR A 40 -9.90 15.05 -10.84
CA TYR A 40 -8.62 15.36 -10.21
C TYR A 40 -8.32 16.87 -10.30
N SER A 41 -7.66 17.38 -9.27
CA SER A 41 -7.03 18.69 -9.28
C SER A 41 -5.52 18.53 -9.32
N TYR A 42 -4.84 19.33 -10.13
CA TYR A 42 -3.39 19.43 -10.12
C TYR A 42 -2.99 20.75 -9.51
N GLU A 43 -2.39 20.66 -8.34
CA GLU A 43 -1.74 21.81 -7.72
C GLU A 43 -0.23 21.65 -7.94
N ALA A 44 0.38 22.67 -8.54
CA ALA A 44 1.82 22.74 -8.71
C ALA A 44 2.40 23.73 -7.72
N PHE A 45 3.43 23.31 -7.01
CA PHE A 45 4.20 24.16 -6.13
C PHE A 45 5.55 24.42 -6.75
N ASN A 46 5.87 25.68 -6.98
CA ASN A 46 7.21 26.04 -7.42
C ASN A 46 8.22 25.71 -6.30
N ARG A 47 9.27 24.96 -6.62
CA ARG A 47 10.26 24.48 -5.64
C ARG A 47 11.13 25.57 -5.05
N LEU A 48 11.26 26.71 -5.72
CA LEU A 48 12.08 27.84 -5.28
C LEU A 48 11.27 28.83 -4.47
N THR A 49 10.02 29.06 -4.85
CA THR A 49 9.17 30.10 -4.23
C THR A 49 8.12 29.54 -3.28
N ASN A 50 7.91 28.21 -3.25
CA ASN A 50 6.85 27.52 -2.51
C ASN A 50 5.43 28.06 -2.78
N THR A 51 5.23 28.77 -3.89
CA THR A 51 3.93 29.30 -4.29
C THR A 51 3.15 28.25 -5.06
N SER A 52 1.87 28.09 -4.70
CA SER A 52 0.92 27.25 -5.42
C SER A 52 0.45 27.94 -6.71
N GLU A 53 0.43 27.19 -7.79
CA GLU A 53 -0.07 27.62 -9.09
C GLU A 53 -1.00 26.51 -9.64
N SER A 54 -2.17 26.91 -10.16
CA SER A 54 -3.04 25.97 -10.86
C SER A 54 -2.47 25.71 -12.25
N ILE A 55 -2.24 24.44 -12.58
CA ILE A 55 -1.73 24.00 -13.87
C ILE A 55 -2.74 23.08 -14.56
N SER A 56 -2.86 23.21 -15.88
CA SER A 56 -3.76 22.36 -16.69
C SER A 56 -3.09 21.08 -17.21
N GLY A 57 -1.80 20.89 -16.93
CA GLY A 57 -1.01 19.72 -17.30
C GLY A 57 0.48 19.89 -16.94
N PHE A 58 1.26 18.81 -16.99
CA PHE A 58 2.69 18.82 -16.64
C PHE A 58 3.48 17.82 -17.49
N ASN A 59 4.79 18.06 -17.59
CA ASN A 59 5.75 17.19 -18.29
C ASN A 59 7.02 17.03 -17.44
N SER A 60 7.96 16.18 -17.86
CA SER A 60 9.15 15.84 -17.06
C SER A 60 10.04 17.04 -16.76
N LYS A 61 10.09 18.02 -17.66
CA LYS A 61 10.89 19.24 -17.46
C LYS A 61 10.26 20.13 -16.40
N MET A 62 8.94 20.27 -16.42
CA MET A 62 8.21 21.05 -15.39
C MET A 62 8.41 20.45 -13.99
N LEU A 63 8.59 19.13 -13.85
CA LEU A 63 8.87 18.49 -12.56
C LEU A 63 10.26 18.84 -11.97
N ASN A 64 11.17 19.44 -12.75
CA ASN A 64 12.43 19.98 -12.23
C ASN A 64 12.20 21.22 -11.38
N ASP A 65 11.26 22.08 -11.79
CA ASP A 65 11.01 23.38 -11.18
C ASP A 65 9.78 23.34 -10.25
N TYR A 66 8.87 22.41 -10.51
CA TYR A 66 7.62 22.25 -9.80
C TYR A 66 7.52 20.90 -9.09
N PHE A 67 6.86 20.93 -7.95
CA PHE A 67 6.28 19.77 -7.31
C PHE A 67 4.80 19.71 -7.71
N VAL A 68 4.39 18.67 -8.46
CA VAL A 68 3.01 18.52 -8.91
C VAL A 68 2.34 17.42 -8.09
N MET A 69 1.26 17.78 -7.41
CA MET A 69 0.47 16.84 -6.63
C MET A 69 -0.93 16.72 -7.22
N PRO A 70 -1.25 15.61 -7.90
CA PRO A 70 -2.63 15.29 -8.19
C PRO A 70 -3.32 14.91 -6.89
N VAL A 71 -4.40 15.60 -6.58
CA VAL A 71 -5.33 15.23 -5.52
C VAL A 71 -6.68 14.96 -6.14
N ILE A 72 -7.38 13.96 -5.63
CA ILE A 72 -8.75 13.74 -6.06
C ILE A 72 -9.61 14.96 -5.66
N SER A 73 -10.39 15.47 -6.63
CA SER A 73 -11.28 16.59 -6.37
C SER A 73 -12.47 16.13 -5.53
N ALA A 74 -13.21 17.08 -4.94
CA ALA A 74 -14.48 16.74 -4.29
C ALA A 74 -15.45 16.04 -5.26
N GLY A 75 -15.46 16.46 -6.54
CA GLY A 75 -16.24 15.80 -7.60
C GLY A 75 -15.77 14.37 -7.86
N GLY A 76 -14.45 14.13 -7.89
CA GLY A 76 -13.90 12.79 -8.01
C GLY A 76 -14.22 11.88 -6.83
N LEU A 77 -14.16 12.40 -5.60
CA LEU A 77 -14.56 11.66 -4.40
C LEU A 77 -16.04 11.27 -4.44
N SER A 78 -16.92 12.21 -4.82
CA SER A 78 -18.34 11.92 -5.00
C SER A 78 -18.57 10.89 -6.09
N PHE A 79 -17.88 11.02 -7.24
CA PHE A 79 -17.97 10.04 -8.31
C PHE A 79 -17.63 8.63 -7.82
N ILE A 80 -16.53 8.46 -7.08
CA ILE A 80 -16.15 7.16 -6.52
C ILE A 80 -17.24 6.65 -5.58
N ARG A 81 -17.72 7.49 -4.66
CA ARG A 81 -18.73 7.09 -3.67
C ARG A 81 -20.04 6.67 -4.32
N ASP A 82 -20.48 7.42 -5.31
CA ASP A 82 -21.80 7.26 -5.94
C ASP A 82 -21.80 6.15 -6.99
N ASN A 83 -20.64 5.83 -7.58
CA ASN A 83 -20.50 4.79 -8.61
C ASN A 83 -19.86 3.49 -8.09
N THR A 84 -19.53 3.39 -6.81
CA THR A 84 -19.09 2.12 -6.21
C THR A 84 -20.29 1.32 -5.73
N GLU A 85 -20.69 0.31 -6.50
CA GLU A 85 -21.77 -0.58 -6.11
C GLU A 85 -21.48 -1.26 -4.76
N HIS A 86 -22.52 -1.41 -3.95
CA HIS A 86 -22.47 -1.98 -2.59
C HIS A 86 -21.66 -1.19 -1.55
N LEU A 87 -21.14 -0.01 -1.90
CA LEU A 87 -20.58 0.92 -0.94
C LEU A 87 -21.69 1.79 -0.35
N LYS A 88 -21.84 1.75 0.98
CA LYS A 88 -22.71 2.63 1.73
C LYS A 88 -21.87 3.48 2.66
N VAL A 89 -21.78 4.77 2.38
CA VAL A 89 -21.00 5.71 3.21
C VAL A 89 -21.87 6.23 4.35
N THR A 90 -21.39 6.05 5.59
CA THR A 90 -22.04 6.54 6.81
C THR A 90 -21.46 7.89 7.23
N ALA A 91 -20.13 8.06 7.14
CA ALA A 91 -19.44 9.31 7.44
C ALA A 91 -18.18 9.46 6.57
N HIS A 92 -17.89 10.67 6.12
CA HIS A 92 -16.64 11.01 5.46
C HIS A 92 -16.34 12.47 5.75
N ASN A 93 -15.79 12.76 6.93
CA ASN A 93 -15.78 14.09 7.54
C ASN A 93 -14.41 14.42 8.17
N LEU A 94 -14.10 15.71 8.31
CA LEU A 94 -12.95 16.21 9.05
C LEU A 94 -13.20 16.13 10.57
N LEU A 95 -12.15 15.86 11.34
CA LEU A 95 -12.14 15.91 12.80
C LEU A 95 -11.51 17.21 13.28
N ARG A 96 -11.99 17.74 14.42
CA ARG A 96 -11.52 19.00 15.02
C ARG A 96 -11.26 18.84 16.52
N GLU A 97 -10.43 19.69 17.12
CA GLU A 97 -10.14 19.65 18.58
C GLU A 97 -11.46 19.61 19.40
N ASP A 98 -11.47 18.81 20.48
CA ASP A 98 -12.61 18.45 21.36
C ASP A 98 -13.63 17.40 20.86
N THR A 99 -13.46 16.80 19.67
CA THR A 99 -14.32 15.69 19.19
C THR A 99 -13.70 14.30 19.25
N ILE A 100 -12.55 14.11 19.89
CA ILE A 100 -11.93 12.79 20.01
C ILE A 100 -12.57 12.01 21.16
N SER A 101 -13.78 11.52 20.91
CA SER A 101 -14.22 10.25 21.49
C SER A 101 -14.43 9.29 20.32
N LEU A 102 -13.51 8.34 20.15
CA LEU A 102 -13.66 7.20 19.24
C LEU A 102 -14.70 6.23 19.82
N ASN A 103 -15.93 6.70 20.02
CA ASN A 103 -17.08 5.86 20.36
C ASN A 103 -17.74 5.40 19.05
N HIS A 104 -17.45 4.15 18.68
CA HIS A 104 -17.88 3.50 17.43
C HIS A 104 -19.42 3.36 17.23
N HIS A 105 -20.25 3.88 18.15
CA HIS A 105 -21.73 3.78 18.07
C HIS A 105 -22.48 5.11 17.97
N SER A 106 -21.79 6.24 18.03
CA SER A 106 -22.44 7.55 17.86
C SER A 106 -21.95 8.20 16.58
N LEU A 107 -22.81 8.14 15.56
CA LEU A 107 -22.78 8.99 14.37
C LEU A 107 -22.35 10.41 14.73
N VAL A 108 -21.10 10.78 14.42
CA VAL A 108 -20.66 12.18 14.54
C VAL A 108 -21.26 12.95 13.36
N LYS A 109 -22.47 13.48 13.57
CA LYS A 109 -22.90 14.71 12.88
C LYS A 109 -22.16 15.86 13.56
N SER A 110 -21.20 16.45 12.87
CA SER A 110 -20.54 17.66 13.35
C SER A 110 -21.35 18.87 12.89
N ASP A 111 -22.24 19.37 13.75
CA ASP A 111 -22.70 20.77 13.70
C ASP A 111 -21.70 21.60 14.50
N THR A 112 -20.49 21.80 13.98
CA THR A 112 -19.40 22.50 14.68
C THR A 112 -18.93 23.73 13.91
N PRO A 113 -18.73 24.88 14.58
CA PRO A 113 -18.35 26.14 13.94
C PRO A 113 -16.99 26.07 13.23
N SER A 114 -16.86 26.84 12.14
CA SER A 114 -15.72 26.83 11.20
C SER A 114 -14.37 27.26 11.79
N SER A 115 -14.33 27.75 13.03
CA SER A 115 -13.14 28.33 13.69
C SER A 115 -12.23 27.31 14.41
N MET A 116 -12.62 26.05 14.54
CA MET A 116 -11.83 25.04 15.26
C MET A 116 -10.74 24.40 14.38
N ARG A 117 -9.57 24.09 14.97
CA ARG A 117 -8.42 23.48 14.28
C ARG A 117 -8.75 22.05 13.83
N ILE A 118 -8.39 21.71 12.59
CA ILE A 118 -8.55 20.37 12.04
C ILE A 118 -7.44 19.45 12.59
N THR A 119 -7.82 18.27 13.06
CA THR A 119 -6.91 17.27 13.63
C THR A 119 -6.78 16.00 12.77
N GLY A 120 -7.71 15.78 11.83
CA GLY A 120 -7.68 14.64 10.94
C GLY A 120 -8.94 14.48 10.10
N CYS A 121 -9.12 13.29 9.53
CA CYS A 121 -10.30 12.89 8.79
C CYS A 121 -10.65 11.43 9.05
N MET A 122 -11.95 11.14 9.01
CA MET A 122 -12.49 9.80 9.16
C MET A 122 -13.42 9.47 7.98
N PHE A 123 -13.27 8.26 7.46
CA PHE A 123 -14.20 7.59 6.55
C PHE A 123 -14.79 6.38 7.26
N CYS A 124 -16.12 6.27 7.28
CA CYS A 124 -16.85 5.14 7.84
C CYS A 124 -17.98 4.76 6.89
N GLY A 125 -18.17 3.47 6.69
CA GLY A 125 -19.26 2.95 5.88
C GLY A 125 -19.33 1.44 5.94
N GLU A 126 -19.95 0.89 4.91
CA GLU A 126 -20.14 -0.54 4.72
C GLU A 126 -19.87 -0.87 3.25
N TYR A 127 -19.18 -1.97 2.98
CA TYR A 127 -18.99 -2.52 1.64
C TYR A 127 -19.49 -3.96 1.62
N ARG A 128 -20.53 -4.24 0.82
CA ARG A 128 -21.17 -5.57 0.71
C ARG A 128 -21.53 -6.20 2.07
N GLY A 129 -22.13 -5.45 3.00
CA GLY A 129 -22.46 -5.98 4.33
C GLY A 129 -21.38 -5.76 5.39
N ASN A 130 -20.13 -5.50 4.99
CA ASN A 130 -19.00 -5.46 5.91
C ASN A 130 -18.63 -4.02 6.30
N PRO A 131 -18.47 -3.71 7.59
CA PRO A 131 -18.08 -2.37 8.02
C PRO A 131 -16.66 -2.05 7.55
N ILE A 132 -16.47 -0.85 7.01
CA ILE A 132 -15.18 -0.32 6.56
C ILE A 132 -14.90 1.02 7.23
N TYR A 133 -13.64 1.25 7.61
CA TYR A 133 -13.26 2.44 8.33
C TYR A 133 -11.80 2.86 8.07
N GLY A 134 -11.58 4.15 7.88
CA GLY A 134 -10.28 4.73 7.67
C GLY A 134 -10.15 6.03 8.44
N TYR A 135 -9.00 6.21 9.08
CA TYR A 135 -8.65 7.41 9.81
C TYR A 135 -7.29 7.89 9.34
N VAL A 136 -7.10 9.20 9.29
CA VAL A 136 -5.82 9.85 8.99
C VAL A 136 -5.70 11.09 9.86
N SER A 137 -4.51 11.33 10.42
CA SER A 137 -4.21 12.53 11.18
C SER A 137 -3.78 13.67 10.26
N ILE A 138 -3.93 14.91 10.73
CA ILE A 138 -3.41 16.07 10.00
C ILE A 138 -1.90 15.99 9.78
N ASP A 139 -1.14 15.46 10.74
CA ASP A 139 0.31 15.30 10.63
C ASP A 139 0.70 14.35 9.50
N GLU A 140 -0.06 13.28 9.31
CA GLU A 140 0.15 12.35 8.21
C GLU A 140 -0.16 13.01 6.86
N ALA A 141 -1.25 13.78 6.76
CA ALA A 141 -1.56 14.52 5.54
C ALA A 141 -0.50 15.59 5.23
N LEU A 142 0.07 16.23 6.26
CA LEU A 142 1.18 17.18 6.12
C LEU A 142 2.46 16.49 5.66
N ALA A 143 2.78 15.32 6.20
CA ALA A 143 3.91 14.51 5.74
C ALA A 143 3.75 14.10 4.26
N LEU A 144 2.54 13.71 3.86
CA LEU A 144 2.19 13.41 2.47
C LEU A 144 2.17 14.62 1.56
N ALA A 145 2.16 15.85 2.08
CA ALA A 145 2.23 17.06 1.27
C ALA A 145 3.69 17.40 0.89
N GLY A 146 4.69 16.84 1.59
CA GLY A 146 6.11 16.86 1.19
C GLY A 146 6.83 18.20 1.30
N LEU A 147 6.19 19.25 1.81
CA LEU A 147 6.80 20.55 2.06
C LEU A 147 6.30 21.06 3.41
N SER A 148 7.23 21.39 4.32
CA SER A 148 6.97 21.89 5.67
C SER A 148 6.19 23.22 5.72
N GLU A 149 5.90 23.83 4.57
CA GLU A 149 5.27 25.14 4.42
C GLU A 149 3.95 25.12 3.62
N ILE A 150 3.40 23.94 3.28
CA ILE A 150 2.08 23.89 2.65
C ILE A 150 1.02 24.39 3.65
N THR A 151 0.62 25.64 3.44
CA THR A 151 -0.42 26.34 4.21
C THR A 151 -1.78 26.28 3.53
N ASP A 152 -1.88 25.70 2.32
CA ASP A 152 -3.17 25.56 1.64
C ASP A 152 -3.99 24.43 2.25
N MET A 153 -4.87 24.82 3.17
CA MET A 153 -5.79 23.93 3.85
C MET A 153 -6.74 23.18 2.90
N ARG A 154 -6.97 23.66 1.67
CA ARG A 154 -7.79 22.93 0.69
C ARG A 154 -7.11 21.64 0.28
N ILE A 155 -5.80 21.70 0.09
CA ILE A 155 -4.97 20.58 -0.32
C ILE A 155 -4.84 19.58 0.82
N ILE A 156 -4.55 20.07 2.04
CA ILE A 156 -4.51 19.23 3.23
C ILE A 156 -5.86 18.53 3.46
N ASN A 157 -6.98 19.22 3.28
CA ASN A 157 -8.30 18.61 3.38
C ASN A 157 -8.53 17.54 2.31
N ALA A 158 -8.15 17.80 1.06
CA ALA A 158 -8.28 16.81 -0.01
C ALA A 158 -7.46 15.55 0.30
N LEU A 159 -6.20 15.70 0.74
CA LEU A 159 -5.34 14.59 1.16
C LEU A 159 -5.92 13.83 2.34
N LEU A 160 -6.48 14.53 3.33
CA LEU A 160 -7.16 13.93 4.47
C LEU A 160 -8.35 13.07 4.03
N PHE A 161 -9.24 13.60 3.19
CA PHE A 161 -10.38 12.84 2.68
C PHE A 161 -9.97 11.64 1.84
N GLU A 162 -8.99 11.83 0.95
CA GLU A 162 -8.45 10.79 0.10
C GLU A 162 -7.83 9.66 0.93
N THR A 163 -6.94 10.00 1.86
CA THR A 163 -6.21 9.01 2.67
C THR A 163 -7.15 8.25 3.60
N ALA A 164 -8.16 8.90 4.18
CA ALA A 164 -9.18 8.23 4.96
C ALA A 164 -9.94 7.19 4.12
N MET A 165 -10.38 7.55 2.92
CA MET A 165 -11.11 6.65 2.02
C MET A 165 -10.22 5.49 1.53
N TYR A 166 -8.97 5.80 1.14
CA TYR A 166 -7.97 4.80 0.78
C TYR A 166 -7.78 3.76 1.89
N ARG A 167 -7.55 4.19 3.14
CA ARG A 167 -7.37 3.31 4.29
C ARG A 167 -8.60 2.47 4.63
N ALA A 168 -9.80 3.01 4.43
CA ALA A 168 -11.04 2.28 4.66
C ALA A 168 -11.17 1.10 3.69
N MET A 169 -10.80 1.34 2.44
CA MET A 169 -11.06 0.41 1.34
C MET A 169 -9.88 -0.49 1.00
N GLN A 170 -8.67 -0.21 1.50
CA GLN A 170 -7.51 -1.10 1.40
C GLN A 170 -7.79 -2.50 1.97
N ARG A 171 -8.79 -2.63 2.84
CA ARG A 171 -9.21 -3.90 3.46
C ARG A 171 -10.23 -4.69 2.64
N VAL A 172 -10.75 -4.09 1.58
CA VAL A 172 -11.67 -4.75 0.66
C VAL A 172 -10.84 -5.56 -0.33
N ASP A 173 -11.28 -6.78 -0.64
CA ASP A 173 -10.66 -7.59 -1.68
C ASP A 173 -10.63 -6.81 -3.00
N ARG A 174 -9.42 -6.53 -3.49
CA ARG A 174 -9.18 -5.75 -4.70
C ARG A 174 -9.85 -6.36 -5.93
N VAL A 175 -10.04 -7.68 -5.99
CA VAL A 175 -10.74 -8.35 -7.10
C VAL A 175 -12.21 -7.93 -7.17
N LEU A 176 -12.79 -7.52 -6.03
CA LEU A 176 -14.17 -7.09 -5.93
C LEU A 176 -14.35 -5.59 -6.15
N LEU A 177 -13.26 -4.83 -6.17
CA LEU A 177 -13.30 -3.37 -6.31
C LEU A 177 -13.54 -2.97 -7.78
N PRO A 178 -14.36 -1.93 -8.02
CA PRO A 178 -14.55 -1.42 -9.35
C PRO A 178 -13.31 -0.66 -9.84
N GLU A 179 -13.19 -0.54 -11.16
CA GLU A 179 -12.01 0.04 -11.83
C GLU A 179 -11.65 1.46 -11.35
N HIS A 180 -12.65 2.33 -11.12
CA HIS A 180 -12.38 3.69 -10.62
C HIS A 180 -11.78 3.69 -9.21
N PHE A 181 -12.11 2.68 -8.40
CA PHE A 181 -11.54 2.53 -7.08
C PHE A 181 -10.09 2.03 -7.14
N ILE A 182 -9.83 1.08 -8.05
CA ILE A 182 -8.46 0.60 -8.32
C ILE A 182 -7.59 1.77 -8.79
N GLN A 183 -8.08 2.59 -9.71
CA GLN A 183 -7.37 3.79 -10.20
C GLN A 183 -7.09 4.81 -9.09
N PHE A 184 -8.05 4.98 -8.18
CA PHE A 184 -7.87 5.81 -7.00
C PHE A 184 -6.78 5.30 -6.06
N GLN A 185 -6.74 3.99 -5.78
CA GLN A 185 -5.66 3.39 -4.99
C GLN A 185 -4.30 3.56 -5.67
N GLU A 186 -4.24 3.28 -6.98
CA GLU A 186 -3.02 3.45 -7.78
C GLU A 186 -2.50 4.89 -7.73
N LEU A 187 -3.38 5.89 -7.73
CA LEU A 187 -2.97 7.29 -7.65
C LEU A 187 -2.40 7.63 -6.27
N HIS A 188 -3.11 7.20 -5.22
CA HIS A 188 -2.69 7.40 -3.84
C HIS A 188 -1.29 6.81 -3.60
N GLU A 189 -1.06 5.59 -4.09
CA GLU A 189 0.21 4.89 -3.96
C GLU A 189 1.31 5.47 -4.85
N LEU A 190 0.96 5.93 -6.07
CA LEU A 190 1.88 6.68 -6.93
C LEU A 190 2.28 8.01 -6.29
N ARG A 191 1.36 8.71 -5.62
CA ARG A 191 1.69 9.90 -4.84
C ARG A 191 2.66 9.54 -3.73
N ASN A 192 2.39 8.50 -2.95
CA ASN A 192 3.33 8.05 -1.91
C ASN A 192 4.73 7.80 -2.52
N PHE A 193 4.81 7.14 -3.68
CA PHE A 193 6.06 6.96 -4.43
C PHE A 193 6.77 8.29 -4.78
N VAL A 194 6.04 9.33 -5.19
CA VAL A 194 6.61 10.67 -5.50
C VAL A 194 7.04 11.43 -4.24
N HIS A 195 6.31 11.29 -3.14
CA HIS A 195 6.58 11.97 -1.87
C HIS A 195 7.62 11.27 -0.99
N PHE A 196 7.93 9.99 -1.22
CA PHE A 196 9.10 9.32 -0.65
C PHE A 196 10.44 9.84 -1.22
N ARG A 197 10.53 11.14 -1.53
CA ARG A 197 11.82 11.83 -1.60
C ARG A 197 12.42 11.85 -0.20
N SER A 198 13.04 10.75 0.19
CA SER A 198 13.92 10.73 1.34
C SER A 198 14.98 11.82 1.15
N ASN A 199 15.35 12.53 2.22
CA ASN A 199 16.55 13.37 2.22
C ASN A 199 17.81 12.56 1.88
N THR A 200 17.72 11.24 1.97
CA THR A 200 18.75 10.27 1.59
C THR A 200 18.55 9.69 0.19
N PHE A 201 17.70 10.27 -0.68
CA PHE A 201 17.53 9.74 -2.04
C PHE A 201 18.73 10.08 -2.91
N ASN A 202 19.35 9.06 -3.52
CA ASN A 202 20.53 9.26 -4.37
C ASN A 202 20.16 9.27 -5.86
N HIS A 203 20.15 10.45 -6.49
CA HIS A 203 19.80 10.62 -7.90
C HIS A 203 20.77 9.92 -8.88
N GLU A 204 22.07 9.92 -8.58
CA GLU A 204 23.07 9.22 -9.40
C GLU A 204 22.88 7.69 -9.30
N ALA A 205 22.53 7.19 -8.12
CA ALA A 205 22.17 5.79 -7.93
C ALA A 205 20.94 5.39 -8.77
N PHE A 206 19.89 6.23 -8.78
CA PHE A 206 18.70 5.99 -9.60
C PHE A 206 19.03 5.90 -11.08
N LYS A 207 19.86 6.82 -11.56
CA LYS A 207 20.31 6.86 -12.95
C LYS A 207 21.11 5.61 -13.30
N ALA A 208 22.10 5.26 -12.47
CA ALA A 208 22.93 4.08 -12.66
C ALA A 208 22.10 2.79 -12.65
N ALA A 209 21.14 2.65 -11.73
CA ALA A 209 20.25 1.51 -11.68
C ALA A 209 19.37 1.42 -12.94
N SER A 210 18.78 2.54 -13.36
CA SER A 210 17.93 2.59 -14.55
C SER A 210 18.69 2.23 -15.82
N GLU A 211 19.92 2.71 -15.98
CA GLU A 211 20.79 2.35 -17.11
C GLU A 211 21.10 0.86 -17.15
N VAL A 212 21.41 0.24 -16.00
CA VAL A 212 21.66 -1.20 -15.90
C VAL A 212 20.41 -2.01 -16.29
N ILE A 213 19.23 -1.63 -15.79
CA ILE A 213 17.99 -2.36 -16.09
C ILE A 213 17.63 -2.20 -17.58
N SER A 214 17.68 -0.97 -18.11
CA SER A 214 17.40 -0.69 -19.53
C SER A 214 18.33 -1.47 -20.46
N SER A 215 19.62 -1.58 -20.13
CA SER A 215 20.58 -2.36 -20.93
C SER A 215 20.25 -3.85 -21.06
N ARG A 216 19.29 -4.34 -20.26
CA ARG A 216 18.87 -5.75 -20.20
C ARG A 216 17.39 -5.95 -20.53
N GLU A 217 16.75 -4.96 -21.14
CA GLU A 217 15.32 -4.97 -21.40
C GLU A 217 14.83 -6.26 -22.07
N ASP A 218 15.48 -6.68 -23.16
CA ASP A 218 15.10 -7.89 -23.91
C ASP A 218 15.14 -9.15 -23.03
N TYR A 219 16.20 -9.31 -22.23
CA TYR A 219 16.36 -10.45 -21.33
C TYR A 219 15.26 -10.46 -20.26
N LEU A 220 15.00 -9.32 -19.62
CA LEU A 220 14.04 -9.22 -18.52
C LEU A 220 12.60 -9.44 -19.03
N ARG A 221 12.25 -8.87 -20.19
CA ARG A 221 10.95 -9.07 -20.85
C ARG A 221 10.75 -10.51 -21.35
N ALA A 222 11.80 -11.20 -21.76
CA ALA A 222 11.70 -12.60 -22.17
C ALA A 222 11.55 -13.55 -20.98
N THR A 223 12.17 -13.22 -19.85
CA THR A 223 12.22 -14.06 -18.65
C THR A 223 10.94 -13.97 -17.81
N SER A 224 10.27 -12.81 -17.78
CA SER A 224 9.14 -12.55 -16.90
C SER A 224 7.92 -12.03 -17.64
N LYS A 225 6.75 -12.60 -17.36
CA LYS A 225 5.46 -12.08 -17.87
C LYS A 225 5.14 -10.70 -17.30
N VAL A 226 5.46 -10.47 -16.03
CA VAL A 226 5.25 -9.17 -15.36
C VAL A 226 6.13 -8.11 -16.01
N TRP A 227 7.41 -8.39 -16.22
CA TRP A 227 8.31 -7.42 -16.85
C TRP A 227 8.04 -7.27 -18.34
N ASN A 228 7.58 -8.31 -19.03
CA ASN A 228 7.12 -8.20 -20.41
C ASN A 228 5.99 -7.16 -20.56
N ARG A 229 4.98 -7.27 -19.69
CA ARG A 229 3.78 -6.43 -19.72
C ARG A 229 4.04 -5.02 -19.21
N ASP A 230 4.79 -4.88 -18.11
CA ASP A 230 4.89 -3.64 -17.33
C ASP A 230 6.34 -3.13 -17.17
N PHE A 231 7.23 -3.40 -18.13
CA PHE A 231 8.68 -3.15 -18.03
C PHE A 231 9.07 -1.80 -17.43
N HIS A 232 8.59 -0.69 -18.01
CA HIS A 232 8.97 0.65 -17.56
C HIS A 232 8.55 0.93 -16.12
N ALA A 233 7.42 0.38 -15.68
CA ALA A 233 6.98 0.50 -14.29
C ALA A 233 7.92 -0.31 -13.37
N GLN A 234 8.23 -1.57 -13.74
CA GLN A 234 9.15 -2.41 -12.96
C GLN A 234 10.55 -1.80 -12.84
N LEU A 235 11.08 -1.29 -13.95
CA LEU A 235 12.34 -0.55 -14.00
C LEU A 235 12.31 0.65 -13.05
N THR A 236 11.26 1.47 -13.12
CA THR A 236 11.11 2.66 -12.29
C THR A 236 11.12 2.32 -10.80
N PHE A 237 10.31 1.34 -10.40
CA PHE A 237 10.16 0.98 -9.00
C PHE A 237 11.43 0.36 -8.45
N LEU A 238 12.06 -0.55 -9.20
CA LEU A 238 13.31 -1.16 -8.78
C LEU A 238 14.44 -0.12 -8.65
N SER A 239 14.61 0.74 -9.66
CA SER A 239 15.62 1.81 -9.62
C SER A 239 15.43 2.75 -8.43
N PHE A 240 14.19 3.11 -8.12
CA PHE A 240 13.86 3.97 -6.99
C PHE A 240 14.21 3.32 -5.66
N SER A 241 13.78 2.08 -5.43
CA SER A 241 14.06 1.37 -4.19
C SER A 241 15.57 1.17 -3.98
N ILE A 242 16.32 0.87 -5.04
CA ILE A 242 17.78 0.78 -4.98
C ILE A 242 18.41 2.14 -4.65
N ALA A 243 17.94 3.23 -5.27
CA ALA A 243 18.45 4.58 -5.03
C ALA A 243 18.22 5.07 -3.60
N GLU A 244 17.07 4.72 -3.02
CA GLU A 244 16.76 5.02 -1.62
C GLU A 244 17.66 4.24 -0.66
N LEU A 245 17.82 2.94 -0.88
CA LEU A 245 18.73 2.08 -0.11
C LEU A 245 20.17 2.58 -0.21
N ALA A 246 20.60 2.94 -1.41
CA ALA A 246 21.93 3.43 -1.70
C ALA A 246 22.27 4.67 -0.88
N GLY A 247 21.36 5.66 -0.80
CA GLY A 247 21.64 6.85 -0.01
C GLY A 247 21.41 6.66 1.50
N LYS A 248 20.54 5.73 1.95
CA LYS A 248 20.45 5.35 3.37
C LYS A 248 21.71 4.66 3.88
N ARG A 249 22.37 3.87 3.03
CA ARG A 249 23.54 3.04 3.39
C ARG A 249 24.87 3.56 2.80
N ASN A 250 24.87 4.71 2.14
CA ASN A 250 26.02 5.31 1.46
C ASN A 250 26.77 4.35 0.52
N VAL A 251 26.02 3.64 -0.32
CA VAL A 251 26.56 2.59 -1.22
C VAL A 251 27.28 3.22 -2.41
N PRO A 252 28.49 2.75 -2.78
CA PRO A 252 29.19 3.20 -3.99
C PRO A 252 28.46 2.87 -5.30
N LEU A 253 28.61 3.70 -6.33
CA LEU A 253 27.94 3.54 -7.63
C LEU A 253 28.24 2.20 -8.34
N ASP A 254 29.47 1.69 -8.24
CA ASP A 254 29.82 0.42 -8.89
C ASP A 254 29.15 -0.78 -8.22
N GLU A 255 29.01 -0.73 -6.89
CA GLU A 255 28.28 -1.73 -6.13
C GLU A 255 26.77 -1.64 -6.41
N ILE A 256 26.22 -0.43 -6.56
CA ILE A 256 24.83 -0.21 -6.99
C ILE A 256 24.56 -0.85 -8.36
N ARG A 257 25.48 -0.71 -9.32
CA ARG A 257 25.32 -1.34 -10.64
C ARG A 257 25.29 -2.87 -10.54
N LEU A 258 26.18 -3.45 -9.75
CA LEU A 258 26.24 -4.89 -9.51
C LEU A 258 24.98 -5.40 -8.81
N ILE A 259 24.57 -4.73 -7.73
CA ILE A 259 23.34 -5.02 -6.99
C ILE A 259 22.15 -4.94 -7.93
N THR A 260 22.04 -3.88 -8.72
CA THR A 260 20.93 -3.70 -9.67
C THR A 260 20.90 -4.82 -10.70
N TYR A 261 22.05 -5.17 -11.26
CA TYR A 261 22.14 -6.26 -12.21
C TYR A 261 21.63 -7.57 -11.60
N LYS A 262 22.10 -7.92 -10.41
CA LYS A 262 21.66 -9.16 -9.73
C LYS A 262 20.17 -9.11 -9.41
N THR A 263 19.73 -8.09 -8.68
CA THR A 263 18.36 -7.95 -8.19
C THR A 263 17.33 -7.88 -9.31
N ALA A 264 17.62 -7.21 -10.44
CA ALA A 264 16.72 -7.20 -11.59
C ALA A 264 16.57 -8.59 -12.23
N GLY A 265 17.66 -9.35 -12.30
CA GLY A 265 17.64 -10.73 -12.77
C GLY A 265 16.81 -11.63 -11.87
N ASP A 266 17.04 -11.54 -10.55
CA ASP A 266 16.31 -12.31 -9.54
C ASP A 266 14.81 -11.98 -9.60
N ALA A 267 14.45 -10.68 -9.58
CA ALA A 267 13.06 -10.23 -9.70
C ALA A 267 12.36 -10.73 -10.97
N ALA A 268 13.03 -10.72 -12.12
CA ALA A 268 12.46 -11.24 -13.36
C ALA A 268 12.29 -12.76 -13.30
N SER A 269 13.28 -13.50 -12.79
CA SER A 269 13.23 -14.96 -12.67
C SER A 269 12.09 -15.45 -11.76
N GLU A 270 11.83 -14.71 -10.68
CA GLU A 270 10.73 -14.97 -9.74
C GLU A 270 9.37 -14.50 -10.29
N ASN A 271 9.36 -13.85 -11.46
CA ASN A 271 8.20 -13.16 -12.02
C ASN A 271 7.59 -12.15 -11.00
N ALA A 272 8.48 -11.52 -10.22
CA ALA A 272 8.15 -10.60 -9.15
C ALA A 272 7.64 -9.26 -9.70
N ASN A 273 6.65 -8.71 -9.00
CA ASN A 273 6.13 -7.38 -9.27
C ASN A 273 6.69 -6.42 -8.21
N MET A 274 7.60 -5.56 -8.66
CA MET A 274 8.30 -4.54 -7.87
C MET A 274 7.44 -3.31 -7.61
N SER A 275 6.21 -3.28 -8.10
CA SER A 275 5.31 -2.17 -7.85
C SER A 275 4.92 -2.08 -6.37
N PRO A 276 5.15 -0.93 -5.72
CA PRO A 276 4.70 -0.72 -4.35
C PRO A 276 3.17 -0.78 -4.25
N ILE A 277 2.47 -0.53 -5.36
CA ILE A 277 1.01 -0.61 -5.54
C ILE A 277 0.49 -2.04 -5.37
N ASN A 278 1.20 -3.02 -5.94
CA ASN A 278 0.81 -4.43 -5.85
C ASN A 278 1.39 -5.09 -4.61
N GLY A 279 2.34 -4.43 -3.94
CA GLY A 279 2.86 -4.74 -2.61
C GLY A 279 3.27 -6.19 -2.42
N SER A 280 3.57 -6.94 -3.48
CA SER A 280 3.80 -8.39 -3.42
C SER A 280 5.24 -8.73 -3.08
N HIS A 281 6.17 -7.86 -3.46
CA HIS A 281 7.59 -8.01 -3.22
C HIS A 281 8.16 -6.68 -2.72
N TYR A 282 9.20 -6.75 -1.91
CA TYR A 282 9.98 -5.63 -1.43
C TYR A 282 11.48 -5.96 -1.55
N LEU A 283 12.31 -4.90 -1.55
CA LEU A 283 13.75 -5.07 -1.44
C LEU A 283 14.15 -5.09 0.03
N LEU A 284 14.89 -6.13 0.42
CA LEU A 284 15.53 -6.21 1.72
C LEU A 284 17.02 -6.01 1.55
N ALA A 285 17.57 -5.05 2.28
CA ALA A 285 19.00 -4.85 2.41
C ALA A 285 19.51 -5.55 3.66
N LEU A 286 20.44 -6.48 3.47
CA LEU A 286 21.12 -7.23 4.52
C LEU A 286 22.57 -6.80 4.54
N THR A 287 23.08 -6.44 5.71
CA THR A 287 24.53 -6.28 5.92
C THR A 287 25.01 -7.55 6.57
N GLU A 288 25.89 -8.29 5.91
CA GLU A 288 26.58 -9.42 6.53
C GLU A 288 27.55 -8.90 7.59
N GLU A 289 27.36 -9.28 8.86
CA GLU A 289 28.16 -8.77 9.99
C GLU A 289 29.67 -9.03 9.82
N GLU A 290 30.03 -10.17 9.23
CA GLU A 290 31.43 -10.58 9.07
C GLU A 290 32.13 -9.88 7.88
N SER A 291 31.41 -9.64 6.79
CA SER A 291 31.98 -9.10 5.54
C SER A 291 31.72 -7.61 5.36
N GLN A 292 30.82 -7.02 6.15
CA GLN A 292 30.25 -5.68 5.96
C GLN A 292 29.71 -5.43 4.54
N THR A 293 29.47 -6.48 3.77
CA THR A 293 28.96 -6.34 2.41
C THR A 293 27.44 -6.16 2.44
N LEU A 294 26.95 -5.26 1.59
CA LEU A 294 25.52 -5.03 1.44
C LEU A 294 24.95 -5.99 0.40
N SER A 295 24.13 -6.93 0.86
CA SER A 295 23.35 -7.81 -0.02
C SER A 295 21.93 -7.27 -0.12
N VAL A 296 21.47 -6.96 -1.33
CA VAL A 296 20.07 -6.63 -1.58
C VAL A 296 19.38 -7.83 -2.20
N VAL A 297 18.28 -8.26 -1.59
CA VAL A 297 17.50 -9.41 -2.03
C VAL A 297 16.05 -9.02 -2.23
N VAL A 298 15.41 -9.64 -3.23
CA VAL A 298 13.95 -9.55 -3.40
C VAL A 298 13.31 -10.50 -2.39
N ARG A 299 12.31 -10.00 -1.67
CA ARG A 299 11.52 -10.79 -0.72
C ARG A 299 10.05 -10.58 -0.97
N GLU A 300 9.29 -11.65 -0.95
CA GLU A 300 7.83 -11.55 -0.95
C GLU A 300 7.35 -10.94 0.38
N THR A 301 6.42 -9.99 0.27
CA THR A 301 5.68 -9.48 1.42
C THR A 301 4.65 -10.51 1.88
N VAL A 302 4.02 -10.26 3.04
CA VAL A 302 2.83 -11.02 3.49
C VAL A 302 1.74 -11.04 2.41
N ASN A 303 1.49 -9.93 1.72
CA ASN A 303 0.50 -9.85 0.64
C ASN A 303 0.91 -10.69 -0.57
N GLY A 304 2.20 -10.70 -0.93
CA GLY A 304 2.72 -11.54 -2.02
C GLY A 304 2.58 -13.03 -1.71
N ARG A 305 2.95 -13.43 -0.48
CA ARG A 305 2.77 -14.80 0.00
C ARG A 305 1.29 -15.19 -0.01
N LEU A 306 0.40 -14.36 0.53
CA LEU A 306 -1.05 -14.60 0.49
C LEU A 306 -1.55 -14.86 -0.93
N LYS A 307 -1.21 -13.96 -1.87
CA LYS A 307 -1.60 -14.10 -3.27
C LYS A 307 -1.11 -15.42 -3.86
N ARG A 308 0.17 -15.77 -3.63
CA ARG A 308 0.71 -17.05 -4.09
C ARG A 308 -0.02 -18.23 -3.47
N CYS A 309 -0.47 -18.12 -2.22
CA CYS A 309 -1.17 -19.18 -1.51
C CYS A 309 -2.56 -19.41 -2.12
N TYR A 310 -3.26 -18.32 -2.47
CA TYR A 310 -4.48 -18.38 -3.28
C TYR A 310 -4.24 -19.02 -4.66
N ASP A 311 -3.20 -18.57 -5.37
CA ASP A 311 -2.94 -19.00 -6.75
C ASP A 311 -2.41 -20.44 -6.86
N LYS A 312 -1.63 -20.92 -5.87
CA LYS A 312 -0.90 -22.21 -5.94
C LYS A 312 -1.38 -23.25 -4.94
N ALA A 313 -1.55 -22.88 -3.67
CA ALA A 313 -1.86 -23.83 -2.62
C ALA A 313 -3.37 -24.11 -2.52
N GLY A 314 -4.22 -23.30 -3.18
CA GLY A 314 -5.67 -23.45 -3.12
C GLY A 314 -6.27 -22.87 -1.84
N LEU A 315 -5.64 -21.82 -1.29
CA LEU A 315 -6.20 -21.05 -0.18
C LEU A 315 -7.58 -20.50 -0.57
N VAL A 316 -8.54 -20.59 0.34
CA VAL A 316 -9.92 -20.12 0.14
C VAL A 316 -10.25 -18.99 1.10
N HIS A 317 -9.78 -19.09 2.35
CA HIS A 317 -10.11 -18.13 3.38
C HIS A 317 -8.95 -17.92 4.35
N VAL A 318 -8.79 -16.68 4.80
CA VAL A 318 -7.88 -16.30 5.90
C VAL A 318 -8.72 -15.67 6.99
N LYS A 319 -8.64 -16.24 8.20
CA LYS A 319 -9.26 -15.69 9.39
C LYS A 319 -8.20 -15.33 10.39
N ALA A 320 -8.07 -14.05 10.74
CA ALA A 320 -7.08 -13.61 11.70
C ALA A 320 -7.66 -12.52 12.60
N ASP A 321 -7.27 -12.53 13.88
CA ASP A 321 -7.72 -11.54 14.86
C ASP A 321 -6.73 -11.40 16.03
N ALA A 322 -6.80 -10.25 16.68
CA ALA A 322 -6.14 -10.02 17.96
C ALA A 322 -6.95 -10.69 19.07
N VAL A 323 -6.25 -11.32 20.01
CA VAL A 323 -6.81 -12.11 21.11
C VAL A 323 -6.55 -11.40 22.43
N TYR A 324 -7.60 -11.32 23.24
CA TYR A 324 -7.61 -10.72 24.55
C TYR A 324 -8.21 -11.69 25.58
N SER A 325 -7.95 -11.44 26.87
CA SER A 325 -8.22 -12.41 27.94
C SER A 325 -9.68 -12.78 28.17
N ASN A 326 -10.62 -11.97 27.70
CA ASN A 326 -12.05 -12.21 27.85
C ASN A 326 -12.71 -12.56 26.50
N ASP A 327 -11.91 -12.89 25.48
CA ASP A 327 -12.45 -13.33 24.20
C ASP A 327 -12.93 -14.79 24.26
N ASP A 328 -14.11 -15.03 23.69
CA ASP A 328 -14.68 -16.36 23.60
C ASP A 328 -14.36 -17.00 22.24
N PHE A 329 -13.93 -18.26 22.28
CA PHE A 329 -13.62 -19.06 21.09
C PHE A 329 -14.46 -20.33 21.10
N ASP A 330 -15.02 -20.64 19.93
CA ASP A 330 -15.56 -21.95 19.62
C ASP A 330 -14.56 -22.69 18.74
N PHE A 331 -14.15 -23.87 19.20
CA PHE A 331 -13.20 -24.73 18.50
C PHE A 331 -13.86 -26.08 18.20
N ASP A 332 -13.95 -26.37 16.92
CA ASP A 332 -14.21 -27.72 16.42
C ASP A 332 -12.98 -28.14 15.61
N SER A 333 -12.41 -29.30 15.93
CA SER A 333 -11.28 -29.91 15.22
C SER A 333 -11.45 -30.01 13.70
N LYS A 334 -12.68 -29.91 13.20
CA LYS A 334 -13.04 -29.98 11.78
C LYS A 334 -13.47 -28.64 11.18
N GLN A 335 -13.39 -27.54 11.93
CA GLN A 335 -13.83 -26.23 11.46
C GLN A 335 -12.80 -25.15 11.81
N PRO A 336 -12.75 -24.05 11.04
CA PRO A 336 -11.89 -22.93 11.37
C PRO A 336 -12.26 -22.36 12.74
N VAL A 337 -11.27 -21.91 13.51
CA VAL A 337 -11.46 -21.29 14.83
C VAL A 337 -12.56 -20.22 14.73
N ARG A 338 -13.63 -20.39 15.52
CA ARG A 338 -14.73 -19.42 15.57
C ARG A 338 -14.52 -18.49 16.75
N HIS A 339 -13.83 -17.39 16.50
CA HIS A 339 -13.85 -16.24 17.40
C HIS A 339 -15.28 -15.71 17.48
N LEU A 340 -15.90 -15.85 18.65
CA LEU A 340 -17.33 -15.56 18.88
C LEU A 340 -17.58 -14.08 19.20
N THR A 341 -16.54 -13.34 19.56
CA THR A 341 -16.61 -11.92 19.88
C THR A 341 -16.59 -11.08 18.59
N SER A 342 -17.49 -10.11 18.46
CA SER A 342 -17.56 -9.26 17.27
C SER A 342 -16.33 -8.35 17.14
N SER A 343 -15.69 -8.41 15.96
CA SER A 343 -14.50 -7.64 15.58
C SER A 343 -14.59 -6.17 15.96
N TYR A 344 -13.49 -5.62 16.50
CA TYR A 344 -13.07 -4.20 16.68
C TYR A 344 -14.04 -3.17 17.26
N ASN A 345 -15.35 -3.29 17.07
CA ASN A 345 -16.28 -2.18 17.15
C ASN A 345 -16.88 -1.97 18.53
N ASN A 346 -16.41 -2.64 19.60
CA ASN A 346 -17.11 -2.46 20.88
C ASN A 346 -16.43 -2.70 22.23
N LEU A 347 -15.18 -3.14 22.38
CA LEU A 347 -14.81 -3.70 23.70
C LEU A 347 -13.33 -3.63 24.13
N ASN A 348 -12.45 -2.73 23.67
CA ASN A 348 -11.06 -2.77 24.19
C ASN A 348 -10.97 -2.70 25.73
N GLY A 349 -11.86 -1.94 26.40
CA GLY A 349 -11.96 -1.94 27.87
C GLY A 349 -12.70 -3.14 28.51
N LYS A 350 -13.33 -4.02 27.72
CA LYS A 350 -14.14 -5.16 28.18
C LYS A 350 -13.60 -6.53 27.74
N ARG A 351 -12.73 -6.56 26.72
CA ARG A 351 -12.02 -7.76 26.22
C ARG A 351 -10.87 -8.18 27.13
N GLY A 352 -10.47 -7.33 28.08
CA GLY A 352 -9.42 -7.64 29.04
C GLY A 352 -8.03 -7.32 28.50
N ASN A 353 -7.01 -8.07 28.93
CA ASN A 353 -5.61 -7.81 28.54
C ASN A 353 -5.28 -8.48 27.21
N PHE A 354 -4.41 -7.85 26.41
CA PHE A 354 -3.93 -8.41 25.14
C PHE A 354 -3.08 -9.67 25.38
N ILE A 355 -3.43 -10.77 24.71
CA ILE A 355 -2.75 -12.08 24.85
C ILE A 355 -1.91 -12.41 23.61
N GLY A 356 -2.30 -11.92 22.43
CA GLY A 356 -1.59 -12.22 21.19
C GLY A 356 -2.47 -12.06 19.97
N ALA A 357 -2.12 -12.70 18.86
CA ALA A 357 -2.94 -12.74 17.65
C ALA A 357 -2.91 -14.13 17.02
N TYR A 358 -4.01 -14.53 16.40
CA TYR A 358 -4.08 -15.79 15.66
C TYR A 358 -4.36 -15.56 14.19
N CYS A 359 -3.96 -16.54 13.38
CA CYS A 359 -4.34 -16.65 11.98
C CYS A 359 -4.72 -18.11 11.67
N SER A 360 -5.78 -18.31 10.90
CA SER A 360 -6.26 -19.59 10.41
C SER A 360 -6.44 -19.50 8.89
N LEU A 361 -5.69 -20.33 8.18
CA LEU A 361 -5.72 -20.50 6.73
C LEU A 361 -6.61 -21.70 6.40
N VAL A 362 -7.59 -21.51 5.51
CA VAL A 362 -8.50 -22.58 5.07
C VAL A 362 -8.31 -22.82 3.58
N PHE A 363 -8.07 -24.07 3.21
CA PHE A 363 -7.82 -24.48 1.83
C PHE A 363 -9.04 -25.15 1.19
N ASN A 364 -8.99 -25.32 -0.13
CA ASN A 364 -10.08 -25.87 -0.94
C ASN A 364 -10.42 -27.35 -0.62
N ASP A 365 -9.47 -28.11 -0.08
CA ASP A 365 -9.64 -29.48 0.41
C ASP A 365 -10.22 -29.53 1.84
N GLN A 366 -10.61 -28.37 2.39
CA GLN A 366 -11.07 -28.17 3.77
C GLN A 366 -9.98 -28.36 4.84
N SER A 367 -8.71 -28.53 4.45
CA SER A 367 -7.62 -28.49 5.41
C SER A 367 -7.49 -27.10 6.02
N ILE A 368 -7.09 -27.07 7.29
CA ILE A 368 -6.97 -25.84 8.09
C ILE A 368 -5.58 -25.82 8.72
N HIS A 369 -4.88 -24.71 8.54
CA HIS A 369 -3.63 -24.42 9.23
C HIS A 369 -3.83 -23.22 10.13
N SER A 370 -3.58 -23.36 11.43
CA SER A 370 -3.76 -22.27 12.40
C SER A 370 -2.46 -22.01 13.16
N GLU A 371 -2.13 -20.73 13.32
CA GLU A 371 -0.97 -20.23 14.01
C GLU A 371 -1.41 -19.21 15.06
N PHE A 372 -0.77 -19.22 16.23
CA PHE A 372 -0.97 -18.24 17.29
C PHE A 372 0.38 -17.64 17.66
N VAL A 373 0.44 -16.31 17.66
CA VAL A 373 1.61 -15.54 18.08
C VAL A 373 1.28 -14.89 19.41
N ASP A 374 2.09 -15.16 20.41
CA ASP A 374 1.87 -14.61 21.75
C ASP A 374 2.25 -13.12 21.83
N SER A 375 1.71 -12.45 22.85
CA SER A 375 1.94 -11.02 23.04
C SER A 375 3.39 -10.68 23.39
N GLN A 376 4.17 -11.61 23.94
CA GLN A 376 5.58 -11.38 24.25
C GLN A 376 6.41 -11.32 22.97
N GLU A 377 6.20 -12.25 22.04
CA GLU A 377 6.86 -12.25 20.72
C GLU A 377 6.53 -10.96 19.95
N ILE A 378 5.28 -10.49 20.01
CA ILE A 378 4.88 -9.22 19.41
C ILE A 378 5.60 -8.02 20.04
N LEU A 379 5.79 -8.00 21.37
CA LEU A 379 6.49 -6.93 22.06
C LEU A 379 7.97 -6.88 21.66
N GLU A 380 8.64 -8.03 21.57
CA GLU A 380 10.03 -8.12 21.13
C GLU A 380 10.21 -7.58 19.70
N ILE A 381 9.25 -7.86 18.80
CA ILE A 381 9.23 -7.30 17.44
C ILE A 381 9.03 -5.78 17.46
N ALA A 382 8.13 -5.28 18.31
CA ALA A 382 7.85 -3.86 18.44
C ALA A 382 9.09 -3.09 18.90
N GLU A 383 9.78 -3.59 19.92
CA GLU A 383 11.04 -3.03 20.44
C GLU A 383 12.12 -2.96 19.35
N CYS A 384 12.20 -3.99 18.50
CA CYS A 384 13.17 -4.06 17.42
C CYS A 384 12.81 -3.19 16.20
N SER A 385 11.59 -2.66 16.13
CA SER A 385 11.10 -1.93 14.94
C SER A 385 11.45 -0.44 14.91
N GLU A 386 11.98 0.11 16.01
CA GLU A 386 12.27 1.56 16.19
C GLU A 386 11.06 2.49 15.94
N ILE A 387 9.83 1.96 15.99
CA ILE A 387 8.59 2.73 15.82
C ILE A 387 8.01 3.04 17.20
N ASP A 388 8.02 4.32 17.60
CA ASP A 388 7.56 4.78 18.93
C ASP A 388 6.04 4.69 19.18
N THR A 389 5.25 4.12 18.25
CA THR A 389 3.77 4.23 18.24
C THR A 389 3.03 2.89 18.16
N TRP A 390 3.55 1.85 18.81
CA TRP A 390 2.88 0.54 18.93
C TRP A 390 1.74 0.55 19.97
N GLU A 391 0.66 1.29 19.69
CA GLU A 391 -0.49 1.38 20.60
C GLU A 391 -1.84 1.11 19.91
N GLY A 392 -2.80 0.60 20.69
CA GLY A 392 -4.20 0.43 20.31
C GLY A 392 -4.43 -0.32 18.99
N ILE A 393 -5.24 0.27 18.11
CA ILE A 393 -5.63 -0.34 16.82
C ILE A 393 -4.41 -0.63 15.93
N PHE A 394 -3.35 0.18 16.02
CA PHE A 394 -2.14 -0.02 15.23
C PHE A 394 -1.38 -1.26 15.70
N ALA A 395 -1.21 -1.42 17.02
CA ALA A 395 -0.59 -2.61 17.62
C ALA A 395 -1.36 -3.88 17.22
N ASP A 396 -2.68 -3.91 17.43
CA ASP A 396 -3.52 -5.07 17.06
C ASP A 396 -3.35 -5.47 15.58
N ARG A 397 -3.27 -4.48 14.68
CA ARG A 397 -3.11 -4.74 13.24
C ARG A 397 -1.76 -5.32 12.90
N MET A 398 -0.70 -4.82 13.52
CA MET A 398 0.64 -5.37 13.30
C MET A 398 0.74 -6.78 13.87
N SER A 399 0.12 -7.04 15.02
CA SER A 399 0.00 -8.39 15.59
C SER A 399 -0.73 -9.35 14.64
N ILE A 400 -1.89 -8.94 14.11
CA ILE A 400 -2.65 -9.74 13.12
C ILE A 400 -1.80 -9.99 11.87
N LYS A 401 -1.12 -8.97 11.34
CA LYS A 401 -0.26 -9.11 10.17
C LYS A 401 0.90 -10.07 10.43
N HIS A 402 1.46 -10.05 11.63
CA HIS A 402 2.52 -10.97 12.03
C HIS A 402 2.00 -12.40 12.15
N ALA A 403 0.84 -12.62 12.77
CA ALA A 403 0.20 -13.94 12.83
C ALA A 403 -0.09 -14.51 11.43
N ILE A 404 -0.55 -13.68 10.49
CA ILE A 404 -0.72 -14.08 9.09
C ILE A 404 0.63 -14.47 8.47
N SER A 405 1.67 -13.66 8.70
CA SER A 405 3.02 -13.94 8.19
C SER A 405 3.59 -15.26 8.73
N SER A 406 3.39 -15.53 10.02
CA SER A 406 3.85 -16.75 10.67
C SER A 406 3.10 -17.97 10.12
N ALA A 407 1.76 -17.91 10.05
CA ALA A 407 0.93 -18.98 9.47
C ALA A 407 1.33 -19.33 8.03
N LEU A 408 1.64 -18.33 7.20
CA LEU A 408 2.11 -18.56 5.82
C LEU A 408 3.52 -19.15 5.75
N SER A 409 4.34 -18.92 6.77
CA SER A 409 5.71 -19.45 6.82
C SER A 409 5.74 -20.90 7.28
N THR A 410 4.77 -21.31 8.11
CA THR A 410 4.67 -22.66 8.68
C THR A 410 3.71 -23.58 7.92
N CYS A 411 2.86 -23.05 7.03
CA CYS A 411 1.93 -23.87 6.24
C CYS A 411 2.63 -24.65 5.12
N ASP A 412 2.07 -25.83 4.80
CA ASP A 412 2.44 -26.59 3.61
C ASP A 412 1.86 -25.94 2.34
N TRP A 413 2.73 -25.71 1.36
CA TRP A 413 2.41 -25.01 0.11
C TRP A 413 2.03 -25.95 -1.05
N ASP A 414 1.99 -27.26 -0.80
CA ASP A 414 1.53 -28.22 -1.79
C ASP A 414 0.09 -27.92 -2.23
N HIS A 415 -0.17 -28.06 -3.53
CA HIS A 415 -1.48 -27.78 -4.10
C HIS A 415 -2.54 -28.67 -3.46
N LYS A 416 -3.43 -28.06 -2.68
CA LYS A 416 -4.60 -28.74 -2.12
C LYS A 416 -5.63 -28.87 -3.24
N THR A 417 -6.14 -30.08 -3.43
CA THR A 417 -7.15 -30.37 -4.47
C THR A 417 -8.51 -30.49 -3.83
N PRO A 418 -9.58 -29.94 -4.43
CA PRO A 418 -10.92 -30.03 -3.86
C PRO A 418 -11.29 -31.49 -3.59
N THR A 419 -11.71 -31.79 -2.37
CA THR A 419 -12.36 -33.07 -2.08
C THR A 419 -13.69 -33.09 -2.83
N VAL A 420 -13.69 -33.65 -4.04
CA VAL A 420 -14.94 -34.03 -4.71
C VAL A 420 -15.62 -35.06 -3.80
N PRO A 421 -16.90 -34.89 -3.43
CA PRO A 421 -17.63 -35.98 -2.82
C PRO A 421 -17.64 -37.11 -3.85
N ILE A 422 -17.00 -38.23 -3.51
CA ILE A 422 -17.21 -39.47 -4.24
C ILE A 422 -18.68 -39.84 -3.98
N HIS A 423 -19.59 -39.30 -4.77
CA HIS A 423 -20.88 -39.95 -5.00
C HIS A 423 -20.56 -41.21 -5.79
N GLY A 424 -20.14 -42.23 -5.05
CA GLY A 424 -20.08 -43.59 -5.53
C GLY A 424 -21.48 -43.96 -5.98
N TYR A 425 -21.59 -44.28 -7.26
CA TYR A 425 -22.65 -45.12 -7.77
C TYR A 425 -22.81 -46.33 -6.85
N HIS A 426 -23.99 -46.51 -6.29
CA HIS A 426 -24.66 -47.79 -6.14
C HIS A 426 -26.16 -47.61 -6.20
#